data_AF-A0A316PAF0-F1
#
_entry.id   AF-A0A316PAF0-F1
#
_cell.length_a   1.000
_cell.length_b   1.000
_cell.length_c   1.000
_cell.angle_alpha   90.00
_cell.angle_beta   90.00
_cell.angle_gamma   90.00
#
_symmetry.space_group_name_H-M   'P 1'
#
loop_
_entity.id
_entity.type
_entity.pdbx_description
1 polymer ?
#
loop_
_entity_poly.entity_id
_entity_poly.type
_entity_poly.pdbx_seq_one_letter_code
_entity_poly.pdbx_strand_id
1 'polypeptide(L)' 'MTVPSQAPATQPRWTIANDHAIRWTVDGSRLPHNDHVEMSGEQISARLHYGVESDGRFTLTRTLVWPMLRMLPNDTFGG' A
#
# COMPACT_ATOMS: atom_id res chain seq x y z
N MET A 1 9.16 13.73 40.71
CA MET A 1 9.76 12.75 39.78
C MET A 1 8.72 12.47 38.71
N THR A 2 8.85 13.09 37.54
CA THR A 2 7.85 12.99 36.46
C THR A 2 8.27 11.85 35.54
N VAL A 3 7.45 10.80 35.45
CA VAL A 3 7.67 9.72 34.48
C VAL A 3 7.34 10.24 33.08
N PRO A 4 8.19 10.03 32.07
CA PRO A 4 7.87 10.42 30.70
C PRO A 4 6.71 9.56 30.18
N SER A 5 5.68 10.20 29.63
CA SER A 5 4.59 9.55 28.91
C SER A 5 5.14 8.95 27.61
N GLN A 6 5.28 7.64 27.55
CA GLN A 6 5.64 6.93 26.32
C GLN A 6 4.47 7.03 25.33
N ALA A 7 4.73 7.52 24.12
CA ALA A 7 3.73 7.53 23.05
C ALA A 7 3.25 6.10 22.78
N PRO A 8 1.94 5.89 22.48
CA PRO A 8 1.42 4.57 22.20
C PRO A 8 2.20 3.93 21.04
N ALA A 9 2.65 2.70 21.24
CA ALA A 9 3.33 1.94 20.19
C ALA A 9 2.39 1.79 18.99
N THR A 10 2.82 2.26 17.82
CA THR A 10 2.06 2.10 16.58
C THR A 10 2.13 0.64 16.17
N GLN A 11 1.00 -0.05 16.22
CA GLN A 11 0.93 -1.44 15.77
C GLN A 11 0.95 -1.49 14.23
N PRO A 12 1.86 -2.28 13.62
CA PRO A 12 1.88 -2.42 12.18
C PRO A 12 0.57 -3.06 11.68
N ARG A 13 0.07 -2.59 10.54
CA ARG A 13 -1.09 -3.19 9.86
C ARG A 13 -0.72 -4.51 9.20
N TRP A 14 0.44 -4.53 8.55
CA TRP A 14 0.94 -5.65 7.77
C TRP A 14 1.82 -6.58 8.60
N THR A 15 1.63 -7.88 8.41
CA THR A 15 2.46 -8.95 8.95
C THR A 15 3.01 -9.81 7.81
N ILE A 16 4.28 -10.21 7.92
CA ILE A 16 4.86 -11.23 7.04
C ILE A 16 4.42 -12.59 7.58
N ALA A 17 3.70 -13.34 6.77
CA ALA A 17 3.25 -14.68 7.10
C ALA A 17 4.22 -15.74 6.54
N ASN A 18 4.25 -16.90 7.20
CA ASN A 18 5.21 -17.97 6.91
C ASN A 18 5.00 -18.66 5.54
N ASP A 19 3.90 -18.35 4.86
CA ASP A 19 3.50 -18.90 3.56
C ASP A 19 3.77 -17.93 2.41
N HIS A 20 4.84 -17.14 2.53
CA HIS A 20 5.26 -16.13 1.54
C HIS A 20 4.20 -15.04 1.28
N ALA A 21 3.27 -14.84 2.21
CA ALA A 21 2.25 -13.80 2.11
C ALA A 21 2.58 -12.60 3.00
N ILE A 22 2.15 -11.42 2.56
CA ILE A 22 2.04 -10.24 3.41
C ILE A 22 0.55 -10.04 3.68
N ARG A 23 0.14 -10.05 4.95
CA ARG A 23 -1.26 -10.02 5.35
C ARG A 23 -1.56 -8.83 6.23
N TRP A 24 -2.76 -8.31 6.08
CA TRP A 24 -3.36 -7.42 7.06
C TRP A 24 -4.77 -7.92 7.36
N THR A 25 -5.02 -8.24 8.62
CA THR A 25 -6.37 -8.55 9.10
C THR A 25 -7.13 -7.24 9.34
N VAL A 26 -8.15 -6.99 8.53
CA VAL A 26 -9.05 -5.86 8.70
C VAL A 26 -10.17 -6.29 9.65
N ASP A 27 -10.08 -5.88 10.91
CA ASP A 27 -11.22 -5.86 11.82
C ASP A 27 -11.71 -4.40 11.91
N GLY A 28 -13.03 -4.18 11.93
CA GLY A 28 -13.63 -2.84 11.84
C GLY A 28 -13.20 -1.84 12.93
N SER A 29 -12.39 -2.27 13.91
CA SER A 29 -11.81 -1.42 14.97
C SER A 29 -10.86 -0.34 14.44
N ARG A 30 -10.40 -0.47 13.18
CA ARG A 30 -9.45 0.45 12.52
C ARG A 30 -10.03 1.15 11.29
N LEU A 31 -11.31 1.47 11.32
CA LEU A 31 -11.97 2.34 10.33
C LEU A 31 -11.93 3.82 10.76
N PRO A 32 -11.88 4.78 9.82
CA PRO A 32 -11.55 4.57 8.42
C PRO A 32 -10.06 4.25 8.24
N HIS A 33 -9.71 3.61 7.13
CA HIS A 33 -8.32 3.46 6.74
C HIS A 33 -8.11 3.67 5.25
N ASN A 34 -6.95 4.22 4.93
CA ASN A 34 -6.42 4.30 3.58
C ASN A 34 -4.98 3.76 3.60
N ASP A 35 -4.58 3.11 2.50
CA ASP A 35 -3.24 2.61 2.27
C ASP A 35 -2.99 2.50 0.76
N HIS A 36 -1.75 2.21 0.35
CA HIS A 36 -1.44 1.95 -1.04
C HIS A 36 -0.40 0.84 -1.22
N VAL A 37 -0.55 0.09 -2.30
CA VAL A 37 0.43 -0.91 -2.75
C VAL A 37 0.99 -0.50 -4.09
N GLU A 38 2.31 -0.52 -4.19
CA GLU A 38 3.05 -0.31 -5.43
C GLU A 38 3.76 -1.60 -5.83
N MET A 39 3.61 -1.98 -7.09
CA MET A 39 4.33 -3.11 -7.66
C MET A 39 4.80 -2.77 -9.07
N SER A 40 5.94 -3.33 -9.45
CA SER A 40 6.43 -3.31 -10.82
C SER A 40 6.74 -4.71 -11.27
N GLY A 41 6.12 -5.12 -12.36
CA GLY A 41 6.38 -6.37 -13.05
C GLY A 41 6.70 -6.12 -14.51
N GLU A 42 7.19 -7.15 -15.19
CA GLU A 42 7.58 -7.09 -16.60
C GLU A 42 6.42 -6.67 -17.52
N GLN A 43 5.24 -7.24 -17.27
CA GLN A 43 4.05 -7.04 -18.08
C GLN A 43 3.18 -5.88 -17.60
N ILE A 44 3.23 -5.58 -16.29
CA ILE A 44 2.41 -4.54 -15.66
C ILE A 44 3.12 -3.95 -14.44
N SER A 45 3.08 -2.63 -14.31
CA SER A 45 3.32 -1.94 -13.04
C SER A 45 2.01 -1.34 -12.57
N ALA A 46 1.79 -1.34 -11.25
CA ALA A 46 0.57 -0.85 -10.65
C ALA A 46 0.83 -0.06 -9.37
N ARG A 47 0.03 0.99 -9.19
CA ARG A 47 -0.16 1.69 -7.92
C ARG A 47 -1.64 1.61 -7.56
N LEU A 48 -1.94 0.96 -6.46
CA LEU A 48 -3.30 0.76 -5.95
C LEU A 48 -3.45 1.57 -4.68
N HIS A 49 -4.26 2.63 -4.71
CA HIS A 49 -4.69 3.37 -3.52
C HIS A 49 -6.04 2.81 -3.10
N TYR A 50 -6.12 2.25 -1.90
CA TYR A 50 -7.33 1.60 -1.43
C TYR A 50 -7.66 2.02 0.00
N GLY A 51 -8.92 1.87 0.37
CA GLY A 51 -9.38 2.21 1.70
C GLY A 51 -10.76 1.66 2.02
N VAL A 52 -11.12 1.78 3.30
CA VAL A 52 -12.47 1.54 3.80
C VAL A 52 -12.85 2.72 4.66
N GLU A 53 -13.98 3.34 4.30
CA GLU A 53 -14.54 4.49 5.00
C GLU A 53 -15.18 4.06 6.34
N SER A 54 -15.58 5.04 7.16
CA SER A 54 -16.19 4.78 8.49
C SER A 54 -17.52 4.03 8.43
N ASP A 55 -18.23 4.10 7.31
CA ASP A 55 -19.47 3.37 7.03
C ASP A 55 -19.23 1.97 6.45
N GLY A 56 -17.96 1.56 6.30
CA GLY A 56 -17.57 0.28 5.72
C GLY A 56 -17.48 0.29 4.20
N ARG A 57 -17.69 1.43 3.52
CA ARG A 57 -17.59 1.52 2.07
C ARG A 57 -16.15 1.39 1.60
N PHE A 58 -15.89 0.48 0.67
CA PHE A 58 -14.59 0.29 0.06
C PHE A 58 -14.31 1.32 -1.05
N THR A 59 -13.08 1.83 -1.09
CA THR A 59 -12.60 2.75 -2.13
C THR A 59 -11.33 2.19 -2.78
N LEU A 60 -11.20 2.39 -4.10
CA LEU A 60 -10.05 1.95 -4.88
C LEU A 60 -9.78 2.88 -6.06
N THR A 61 -8.58 3.44 -6.10
CA THR A 61 -8.01 4.12 -7.28
C THR A 61 -6.81 3.33 -7.77
N ARG A 62 -6.73 3.09 -9.09
CA ARG A 62 -5.64 2.32 -9.69
C ARG A 62 -4.96 3.10 -10.80
N THR A 63 -3.63 3.10 -10.78
CA THR A 63 -2.80 3.49 -11.92
C THR A 63 -2.11 2.25 -12.44
N LEU A 64 -2.29 1.95 -13.73
CA LEU A 64 -1.67 0.81 -14.39
C LEU A 64 -0.76 1.32 -15.51
N VAL A 65 0.43 0.75 -15.58
CA VAL A 65 1.41 1.01 -16.65
C VAL A 65 1.68 -0.33 -17.32
N TRP A 66 1.66 -0.35 -18.65
CA TRP A 66 2.05 -1.51 -19.46
C TRP A 66 3.43 -1.26 -20.07
N PRO A 67 4.51 -1.77 -19.45
CA PRO A 67 5.87 -1.47 -19.90
C PRO A 67 6.12 -1.88 -21.36
N MET A 68 5.46 -2.94 -21.83
CA MET A 68 5.61 -3.42 -23.21
C MET A 68 4.94 -2.54 -24.27
N LEU A 69 4.00 -1.66 -23.89
CA LEU A 69 3.31 -0.78 -24.83
C LEU A 69 4.01 0.57 -25.01
N ARG A 70 5.25 0.69 -24.54
CA ARG A 70 6.06 1.90 -24.76
C ARG A 70 6.44 1.99 -26.24
N MET A 71 5.88 2.98 -26.93
CA MET A 71 6.25 3.29 -28.33
C MET A 71 7.52 4.15 -28.43
N LEU A 72 7.97 4.76 -27.33
CA LEU A 72 9.22 5.52 -27.24
C LEU A 72 10.19 4.81 -26.29
N PRO A 73 11.49 4.72 -26.62
CA PRO A 73 12.50 4.20 -25.72
C PRO A 73 12.49 4.95 -24.39
N ASN A 74 12.95 4.28 -23.34
CA ASN A 74 13.12 4.91 -22.04
C ASN A 74 14.28 5.93 -22.14
N ASP A 75 13.96 7.22 -22.16
CA ASP A 75 14.94 8.30 -22.00
C ASP A 75 15.47 8.30 -20.56
N THR A 76 16.36 7.35 -20.25
CA THR A 76 17.30 7.45 -19.13
C THR A 76 18.53 8.19 -19.62
N PHE A 77 18.39 9.49 -19.88
CA PHE A 77 19.55 10.36 -19.95
C PHE A 77 20.06 10.55 -18.52
N GLY A 78 20.93 9.64 -18.09
CA GLY A 78 21.84 9.88 -16.98
C GLY A 78 23.00 10.71 -17.52
N GLY A 79 23.01 12.00 -17.18
CA GLY A 79 24.14 12.91 -17.33
C GLY A 79 24.57 13.42 -15.96
#